data_AF-Q23938-F1
#
_entry.id   AF-Q23938-F1
#
_cell.length_a   1.000
_cell.length_b   1.000
_cell.length_c   1.000
_cell.angle_alpha   90.00
_cell.angle_beta   90.00
_cell.angle_gamma   90.00
#
_symmetry.space_group_name_H-M   'P 1'
#
loop_
_entity.id
_entity.type
_entity.pdbx_description
1 polymer ?
#
loop_
_entity_poly.entity_id
_entity_poly.type
_entity_poly.pdbx_seq_one_letter_code
_entity_poly.pdbx_strand_id
1 'polypeptide(L)'
;VQVSPVNENAVINTRPWWERYQPISYKLDTRSGNEEQFASMVRRCNNVGVRTYVDVVFNHMAADGNSYGTGGSDASPSSKSFPAVPYSSLDFNPTCSVNDYTNAEEVRNCELVGLHDLNQGNSYVQEKVVEFLNHLIDLGVAGF
;
A
#
# COMPACT_ATOMS: atom_id res chain seq x y z
N VAL A 1 2.47 -8.62 -17.49
CA VAL A 1 3.09 -7.33 -17.12
C VAL A 1 2.92 -7.15 -15.64
N GLN A 2 4.02 -6.97 -14.91
CA GLN A 2 3.96 -6.50 -13.53
C GLN A 2 3.89 -4.97 -13.57
N VAL A 3 2.97 -4.38 -12.80
CA VAL A 3 2.87 -2.93 -12.64
C VAL A 3 3.37 -2.52 -11.26
N SER A 4 3.96 -1.33 -11.15
CA SER A 4 4.26 -0.70 -9.87
C SER A 4 3.01 -0.55 -8.99
N PRO A 5 3.15 -0.26 -7.68
CA PRO A 5 2.00 -0.05 -6.81
C PRO A 5 1.00 0.94 -7.41
N VAL A 6 -0.27 0.52 -7.36
CA VAL A 6 -1.42 1.21 -7.98
C VAL A 6 -2.30 1.91 -6.97
N ASN A 7 -2.10 1.64 -5.69
CA ASN A 7 -2.80 2.33 -4.61
C ASN A 7 -2.11 3.66 -4.27
N GLU A 8 -2.89 4.55 -3.67
CA GLU A 8 -2.46 5.87 -3.24
C GLU A 8 -1.25 5.78 -2.32
N ASN A 9 -0.20 6.52 -2.70
CA ASN A 9 1.07 6.54 -2.01
C ASN A 9 1.45 7.97 -1.58
N ALA A 10 2.40 8.09 -0.66
CA ALA A 10 2.90 9.37 -0.18
C ALA A 10 3.50 10.20 -1.34
N VAL A 11 3.26 11.52 -1.33
CA VAL A 11 3.93 12.44 -2.25
C VAL A 11 5.18 12.99 -1.59
N ILE A 12 6.34 12.61 -2.10
CA ILE A 12 7.63 12.95 -1.51
C ILE A 12 8.34 13.98 -2.36
N ASN A 13 9.01 14.95 -1.73
CA ASN A 13 9.77 15.97 -2.46
C ASN A 13 10.74 15.30 -3.45
N THR A 14 10.92 15.89 -4.63
CA THR A 14 11.66 15.34 -5.78
C THR A 14 11.04 14.13 -6.49
N ARG A 15 9.89 13.62 -6.01
CA ARG A 15 9.12 12.52 -6.61
C ARG A 15 9.95 11.26 -6.90
N PRO A 16 10.73 10.75 -5.92
CA PRO A 16 11.57 9.58 -6.12
C PRO A 16 10.73 8.34 -6.47
N TRP A 17 11.35 7.30 -7.04
CA TRP A 17 10.63 6.09 -7.41
C TRP A 17 10.03 5.37 -6.19
N TRP A 18 10.74 5.39 -5.07
CA TRP A 18 10.40 4.65 -3.84
C TRP A 18 9.22 5.25 -3.07
N GLU A 19 8.74 6.45 -3.43
CA GLU A 19 7.53 7.01 -2.81
C GLU A 19 6.30 6.10 -2.99
N ARG A 20 6.29 5.27 -4.04
CA ARG A 20 5.23 4.29 -4.32
C ARG A 20 5.12 3.19 -3.27
N TYR A 21 6.19 2.94 -2.53
CA TYR A 21 6.24 1.92 -1.47
C TYR A 21 5.91 2.52 -0.10
N GLN A 22 5.26 3.68 -0.06
CA GLN A 22 4.76 4.30 1.17
C GLN A 22 3.25 4.53 1.04
N PRO A 23 2.42 3.50 1.24
CA PRO A 23 0.97 3.61 1.13
C PRO A 23 0.40 4.69 2.04
N ILE A 24 -0.55 5.46 1.52
CA ILE A 24 -1.40 6.38 2.29
C ILE A 24 -2.82 5.84 2.34
N SER A 25 -3.30 5.25 1.24
CA SER A 25 -4.56 4.52 1.23
C SER A 25 -4.62 3.43 0.16
N TYR A 26 -5.77 2.76 0.07
CA TYR A 26 -6.08 1.79 -0.99
C TYR A 26 -6.85 2.38 -2.18
N LYS A 27 -7.05 3.70 -2.24
CA LYS A 27 -7.59 4.37 -3.44
C LYS A 27 -6.69 4.13 -4.64
N LEU A 28 -7.24 3.92 -5.82
CA LEU A 28 -6.48 3.74 -7.06
C LEU A 28 -6.23 5.08 -7.77
N ASP A 29 -5.34 5.90 -7.21
CA ASP A 29 -4.93 7.17 -7.81
C ASP A 29 -3.45 7.44 -7.53
N THR A 30 -2.63 7.38 -8.58
CA THR A 30 -1.17 7.48 -8.52
C THR A 30 -0.61 8.25 -9.70
N ARG A 31 0.72 8.40 -9.74
CA ARG A 31 1.43 8.89 -10.95
C ARG A 31 1.19 8.05 -12.22
N SER A 32 0.77 6.79 -12.09
CA SER A 32 0.45 5.96 -13.26
C SER A 32 -0.93 6.26 -13.86
N GLY A 33 -1.77 7.00 -13.13
CA GLY A 33 -3.16 7.25 -13.48
C GLY A 33 -4.12 6.88 -12.36
N ASN A 34 -5.40 7.06 -12.66
CA ASN A 34 -6.52 6.77 -11.77
C ASN A 34 -7.15 5.39 -12.05
N GLU A 35 -8.20 5.05 -11.29
CA GLU A 35 -8.91 3.78 -11.38
C GLU A 35 -9.46 3.50 -12.78
N GLU A 36 -10.10 4.49 -13.43
CA GLU A 36 -10.66 4.27 -14.76
C GLU A 36 -9.58 3.96 -15.80
N GLN A 37 -8.43 4.63 -15.69
CA GLN A 37 -7.27 4.38 -16.54
C GLN A 37 -6.67 3.00 -16.27
N PHE A 38 -6.54 2.61 -15.00
CA PHE A 38 -6.06 1.28 -14.62
C PHE A 38 -7.00 0.17 -15.13
N ALA A 39 -8.31 0.29 -14.90
CA ALA A 39 -9.31 -0.64 -15.39
C ALA A 39 -9.30 -0.74 -16.93
N SER A 40 -9.13 0.39 -17.63
CA SER A 40 -8.99 0.42 -19.09
C SER A 40 -7.74 -0.32 -19.57
N MET A 41 -6.60 -0.12 -18.91
CA MET A 41 -5.37 -0.84 -19.19
C MET A 41 -5.55 -2.35 -18.99
N VAL A 42 -6.06 -2.78 -17.84
CA VAL A 42 -6.28 -4.21 -17.52
C VAL A 42 -7.18 -4.88 -18.54
N ARG A 43 -8.33 -4.25 -18.88
CA ARG A 43 -9.26 -4.76 -19.90
C ARG A 43 -8.59 -4.92 -21.26
N ARG A 44 -7.84 -3.92 -21.72
CA ARG A 44 -7.15 -3.96 -23.03
C ARG A 44 -6.07 -5.04 -23.07
N CYS A 45 -5.29 -5.18 -21.99
CA CYS A 45 -4.29 -6.24 -21.86
C CYS A 45 -4.93 -7.64 -21.89
N ASN A 46 -6.01 -7.84 -21.11
CA ASN A 46 -6.72 -9.10 -21.08
C ASN A 46 -7.30 -9.50 -22.44
N ASN A 47 -7.84 -8.55 -23.21
CA ASN A 47 -8.39 -8.79 -24.55
C ASN A 47 -7.35 -9.31 -25.56
N VAL A 48 -6.07 -9.05 -25.32
CA VAL A 48 -4.95 -9.54 -26.16
C VAL A 48 -4.15 -10.65 -25.49
N GLY A 49 -4.69 -11.27 -24.44
CA GLY A 49 -4.06 -12.38 -23.74
C GLY A 49 -2.87 -12.01 -22.85
N VAL A 50 -2.63 -10.72 -22.61
CA VAL A 50 -1.56 -10.24 -21.73
C VAL A 50 -2.13 -10.04 -20.32
N ARG A 51 -1.56 -10.74 -19.33
CA ARG A 51 -2.01 -10.68 -17.94
C ARG A 51 -1.30 -9.59 -17.13
N THR A 52 -2.01 -8.97 -16.21
CA THR A 52 -1.50 -7.92 -15.32
C THR A 52 -1.31 -8.48 -13.90
N TYR A 53 -0.13 -8.28 -13.33
CA TYR A 53 0.20 -8.58 -11.93
C TYR A 53 0.48 -7.26 -11.22
N VAL A 54 -0.10 -7.05 -10.04
CA VAL A 54 0.04 -5.79 -9.31
C VAL A 54 1.03 -5.95 -8.18
N ASP A 55 2.06 -5.10 -8.14
CA ASP A 55 2.94 -4.96 -6.97
C ASP A 55 2.12 -4.41 -5.79
N VAL A 56 1.84 -5.25 -4.79
CA VAL A 56 1.05 -4.89 -3.62
C VAL A 56 1.94 -4.68 -2.41
N VAL A 57 1.75 -3.53 -1.76
CA VAL A 57 2.40 -3.17 -0.50
C VAL A 57 1.35 -3.18 0.62
N PHE A 58 1.25 -4.29 1.35
CA PHE A 58 0.35 -4.44 2.52
C PHE A 58 1.09 -4.68 3.84
N ASN A 59 2.43 -4.70 3.83
CA ASN A 59 3.21 -4.87 5.05
C ASN A 59 3.09 -3.64 5.95
N HIS A 60 3.21 -2.45 5.37
CA HIS A 60 3.36 -1.19 6.09
C HIS A 60 2.61 -0.06 5.39
N MET A 61 2.48 1.06 6.11
CA MET A 61 2.04 2.35 5.57
C MET A 61 3.22 3.34 5.51
N ALA A 62 2.98 4.58 5.08
CA ALA A 62 4.01 5.60 4.97
C ALA A 62 4.74 5.87 6.30
N ALA A 63 6.02 6.24 6.21
CA ALA A 63 6.82 6.69 7.35
C ALA A 63 6.52 8.15 7.71
N ASP A 64 7.06 8.57 8.85
CA ASP A 64 7.04 9.95 9.32
C ASP A 64 7.50 10.98 8.27
N GLY A 65 6.91 12.18 8.34
CA GLY A 65 7.19 13.29 7.42
C GLY A 65 6.34 13.30 6.15
N ASN A 66 5.48 12.29 5.94
CA ASN A 66 4.56 12.21 4.81
C ASN A 66 3.12 12.44 5.24
N SER A 67 2.50 13.56 4.88
CA SER A 67 1.15 13.89 5.35
C SER A 67 0.07 13.88 4.26
N TYR A 68 0.43 13.59 3.01
CA TYR A 68 -0.47 13.71 1.86
C TYR A 68 -0.19 12.64 0.80
N GLY A 69 -1.25 12.04 0.26
CA GLY A 69 -1.22 11.01 -0.75
C GLY A 69 -1.55 11.50 -2.17
N THR A 70 -1.13 10.72 -3.17
CA THR A 70 -1.37 11.02 -4.59
C THR A 70 -2.85 11.12 -4.97
N GLY A 71 -3.75 10.51 -4.20
CA GLY A 71 -5.21 10.49 -4.38
C GLY A 71 -5.96 11.47 -3.46
N GLY A 72 -5.24 12.47 -2.94
CA GLY A 72 -5.83 13.58 -2.18
C GLY A 72 -6.05 13.31 -0.70
N SER A 73 -5.67 12.15 -0.17
CA SER A 73 -5.89 11.82 1.24
C SER A 73 -4.83 12.46 2.13
N ASP A 74 -5.25 13.00 3.26
CA ASP A 74 -4.35 13.37 4.35
C ASP A 74 -4.04 12.16 5.24
N ALA A 75 -2.84 12.18 5.85
CA ALA A 75 -2.43 11.21 6.86
C ALA A 75 -1.57 11.89 7.94
N SER A 76 -1.48 11.24 9.09
CA SER A 76 -0.54 11.59 10.17
C SER A 76 0.22 10.33 10.59
N PRO A 77 1.29 9.94 9.86
CA PRO A 77 2.09 8.76 10.18
C PRO A 77 2.67 8.76 11.59
N SER A 78 3.08 9.92 12.11
CA SER A 78 3.64 10.03 13.47
C SER A 78 2.67 9.63 14.59
N SER A 79 1.37 9.64 14.30
CA SER A 79 0.32 9.14 15.18
C SER A 79 -0.35 7.86 14.64
N LYS A 80 0.24 7.23 13.62
CA LYS A 80 -0.25 6.07 12.87
C LYS A 80 -1.70 6.23 12.40
N SER A 81 -2.05 7.43 11.91
CA SER A 81 -3.39 7.74 11.44
C SER A 81 -3.42 7.83 9.92
N PHE A 82 -4.21 6.95 9.30
CA PHE A 82 -4.45 6.90 7.85
C PHE A 82 -5.97 6.89 7.60
N PRO A 83 -6.64 8.05 7.71
CA PRO A 83 -8.11 8.15 7.72
C PRO A 83 -8.81 7.64 6.46
N ALA A 84 -8.11 7.56 5.33
CA ALA A 84 -8.66 7.10 4.06
C ALA A 84 -8.79 5.56 3.97
N VAL A 85 -8.08 4.80 4.82
CA VAL A 85 -8.29 3.34 5.02
C VAL A 85 -9.12 3.04 6.27
N PRO A 86 -9.60 4.10 6.92
CA PRO A 86 -9.45 4.40 8.36
C PRO A 86 -8.55 3.50 9.24
N TYR A 87 -7.22 3.49 9.02
CA TYR A 87 -6.31 2.92 10.03
C TYR A 87 -5.95 3.93 11.13
N SER A 88 -5.76 3.40 12.33
CA SER A 88 -5.34 4.06 13.55
C SER A 88 -4.15 3.32 14.17
N SER A 89 -3.57 3.85 15.25
CA SER A 89 -2.47 3.18 15.97
C SER A 89 -2.78 1.77 16.48
N LEU A 90 -4.07 1.39 16.56
CA LEU A 90 -4.51 0.04 16.96
C LEU A 90 -4.30 -1.01 15.87
N ASP A 91 -4.05 -0.57 14.64
CA ASP A 91 -3.95 -1.41 13.45
C ASP A 91 -2.51 -1.75 13.07
N PHE A 92 -1.54 -1.29 13.87
CA PHE A 92 -0.11 -1.47 13.66
C PHE A 92 0.51 -2.29 14.78
N ASN A 93 1.62 -2.94 14.47
CA ASN A 93 2.46 -3.57 15.48
C ASN A 93 3.08 -2.50 16.42
N PRO A 94 3.48 -2.87 17.65
CA PRO A 94 4.24 -2.00 18.52
C PRO A 94 5.49 -1.44 17.81
N THR A 95 5.82 -0.18 18.05
CA THR A 95 6.97 0.45 17.36
C THR A 95 8.29 -0.15 17.87
N CYS A 96 9.03 -0.71 16.93
CA CYS A 96 10.42 -1.16 17.02
C CYS A 96 11.02 -1.14 15.61
N SER A 97 12.35 -1.30 15.47
CA SER A 97 13.01 -1.30 14.17
C SER A 97 13.62 -2.66 13.85
N VAL A 98 13.60 -3.05 12.57
CA VAL A 98 14.31 -4.23 12.09
C VAL A 98 15.82 -3.95 12.04
N ASN A 99 16.59 -4.66 12.85
CA ASN A 99 18.04 -4.59 13.00
C ASN A 99 18.72 -5.98 12.93
N ASP A 100 18.05 -7.04 13.39
CA ASP A 100 18.55 -8.42 13.37
C ASP A 100 17.71 -9.33 12.46
N TYR A 101 18.26 -9.62 11.27
CA TYR A 101 17.62 -10.51 10.29
C TYR A 101 17.63 -11.99 10.68
N THR A 102 18.30 -12.37 11.77
CA THR A 102 18.23 -13.73 12.33
C THR A 102 17.06 -13.90 13.32
N ASN A 103 16.48 -12.79 13.78
CA ASN A 103 15.31 -12.77 14.64
C ASN A 103 14.01 -12.66 13.81
N ALA A 104 13.33 -13.78 13.61
CA ALA A 104 12.12 -13.83 12.80
C ALA A 104 10.94 -13.02 13.38
N GLU A 105 10.88 -12.82 14.68
CA GLU A 105 9.83 -12.02 15.33
C GLU A 105 10.03 -10.53 15.01
N GLU A 106 11.25 -10.06 15.14
CA GLU A 106 11.64 -8.69 14.80
C GLU A 106 11.44 -8.40 13.30
N VAL A 107 11.90 -9.30 12.43
CA VAL A 107 11.74 -9.15 10.97
C VAL A 107 10.28 -9.02 10.54
N ARG A 108 9.33 -9.60 11.29
CA ARG A 108 7.91 -9.63 10.94
C ARG A 108 7.06 -8.58 11.63
N ASN A 109 7.48 -8.11 12.81
CA ASN A 109 6.64 -7.28 13.68
C ASN A 109 7.25 -5.90 13.98
N CYS A 110 8.43 -5.58 13.43
CA CYS A 110 9.06 -4.27 13.58
C CYS A 110 9.06 -3.48 12.27
N GLU A 111 9.18 -2.16 12.41
CA GLU A 111 9.15 -1.21 11.30
C GLU A 111 10.42 -1.33 10.46
N LEU A 112 10.25 -1.72 9.19
CA LEU A 112 11.30 -1.73 8.20
C LEU A 112 11.64 -0.28 7.83
N VAL A 113 12.83 0.19 8.20
CA VAL A 113 13.33 1.56 7.94
C VAL A 113 12.35 2.68 8.32
N GLY A 114 11.57 2.48 9.39
CA GLY A 114 10.60 3.46 9.91
C GLY A 114 9.25 3.48 9.21
N LEU A 115 8.98 2.53 8.30
CA LEU A 115 7.67 2.34 7.69
C LEU A 115 6.74 1.69 8.71
N HIS A 116 5.60 2.31 9.01
CA HIS A 116 4.72 1.83 10.08
C HIS A 116 4.11 0.48 9.73
N ASP A 117 4.49 -0.53 10.51
CA ASP A 117 4.23 -1.94 10.26
C ASP A 117 2.80 -2.33 10.67
N LEU A 118 1.98 -2.74 9.70
CA LEU A 118 0.59 -3.14 9.94
C LEU A 118 0.55 -4.46 10.71
N ASN A 119 -0.39 -4.60 11.63
CA ASN A 119 -0.60 -5.85 12.35
C ASN A 119 -1.59 -6.73 11.57
N GLN A 120 -1.11 -7.60 10.68
CA GLN A 120 -1.98 -8.51 9.92
C GLN A 120 -2.55 -9.66 10.79
N GLY A 121 -2.23 -9.72 12.08
CA GLY A 121 -2.95 -10.55 13.06
C GLY A 121 -4.30 -9.94 13.50
N ASN A 122 -4.51 -8.65 13.25
CA ASN A 122 -5.77 -7.95 13.50
C ASN A 122 -6.77 -8.23 12.37
N SER A 123 -7.96 -8.74 12.71
CA SER A 123 -9.00 -9.07 11.72
C SER A 123 -9.47 -7.87 10.90
N TYR A 124 -9.46 -6.67 11.48
CA TYR A 124 -9.81 -5.45 10.76
C TYR A 124 -8.78 -5.12 9.67
N VAL A 125 -7.49 -5.28 9.97
CA VAL A 125 -6.41 -5.11 8.98
C VAL A 125 -6.56 -6.14 7.86
N GLN A 126 -6.80 -7.41 8.22
CA GLN A 126 -7.04 -8.47 7.24
C GLN A 126 -8.21 -8.15 6.32
N GLU A 127 -9.35 -7.71 6.87
CA GLU A 127 -10.54 -7.32 6.11
C GLU A 127 -10.19 -6.22 5.09
N LYS A 128 -9.53 -5.15 5.52
CA LYS A 128 -9.15 -4.03 4.64
C LYS A 128 -8.19 -4.44 3.53
N VAL A 129 -7.22 -5.31 3.82
CA VAL A 129 -6.30 -5.85 2.81
C VAL A 129 -7.05 -6.74 1.82
N VAL A 130 -7.93 -7.62 2.30
CA VAL A 130 -8.72 -8.52 1.45
C VAL A 130 -9.70 -7.74 0.56
N GLU A 131 -10.35 -6.70 1.09
CA GLU A 131 -11.20 -5.79 0.31
C GLU A 131 -10.41 -5.16 -0.85
N PHE A 132 -9.20 -4.65 -0.58
CA PHE A 132 -8.32 -4.07 -1.59
C PHE A 132 -7.90 -5.09 -2.67
N LEU A 133 -7.45 -6.28 -2.26
CA LEU A 133 -7.03 -7.33 -3.18
C LEU A 133 -8.20 -7.83 -4.04
N ASN A 134 -9.38 -8.03 -3.45
CA ASN A 134 -10.58 -8.44 -4.18
C ASN A 134 -11.03 -7.36 -5.17
N HIS A 135 -10.95 -6.08 -4.80
CA HIS A 135 -11.25 -5.00 -5.73
C HIS A 135 -10.32 -5.03 -6.96
N LEU A 136 -9.02 -5.29 -6.78
CA LEU A 136 -8.10 -5.47 -7.90
C LEU A 136 -8.46 -6.69 -8.77
N ILE A 137 -8.88 -7.80 -8.15
CA ILE A 137 -9.37 -9.00 -8.85
C ILE A 137 -10.61 -8.66 -9.69
N ASP A 138 -11.56 -7.89 -9.13
CA ASP A 138 -12.78 -7.46 -9.83
C ASP A 138 -12.46 -6.59 -11.06
N LEU A 139 -11.38 -5.80 -11.01
CA LEU A 139 -10.87 -5.05 -12.15
C LEU A 139 -10.18 -5.93 -13.22
N GLY A 140 -9.94 -7.21 -12.92
CA GLY A 140 -9.46 -8.22 -13.85
C GLY A 140 -7.95 -8.47 -13.81
N VAL A 141 -7.26 -8.14 -12.72
CA VAL A 141 -5.84 -8.52 -12.54
C VAL A 141 -5.72 -10.05 -12.42
N ALA A 142 -4.55 -10.59 -12.77
CA ALA A 142 -4.30 -12.03 -12.76
C ALA A 142 -3.52 -12.49 -11.53
N GLY A 143 -3.03 -11.57 -10.70
CA GLY A 143 -2.30 -11.87 -9.49
C GLY A 143 -1.58 -10.66 -8.92
N PHE A 144 -0.78 -10.94 -7.90
CA PHE A 144 0.01 -10.01 -7.12
C PHE A 144 1.44 -10.56 -7.00
#